data_AF-A0A964U5B0-F1
#
_entry.id   AF-A0A964U5B0-F1
#
_cell.length_a   1.000
_cell.length_b   1.000
_cell.length_c   1.000
_cell.angle_alpha   90.00
_cell.angle_beta   90.00
_cell.angle_gamma   90.00
#
_symmetry.space_group_name_H-M   'P 1'
#
loop_
_entity.id
_entity.type
_entity.pdbx_description
1 polymer ?
#
loop_
_entity_poly.entity_id
_entity_poly.type
_entity_poly.pdbx_seq_one_letter_code
_entity_poly.pdbx_strand_id
1 'polypeptide(L)'
;MPTDLLTTTTPAQLLGLLREGATPSPEVWDASDYADIWRQQLDTPLVTITHRPEASEDRGEASTLGQLLDHPAPPGQLVRLLAQYAKSCVVQASDDLPEDVARVLYFLMVGVGRYRCEHDISSLSAEGLAEGLRWAAARDWLDAQTRKHLDDLLAAAP
;
A
#
# COMPACT_ATOMS: atom_id res chain seq x y z
N MET A 1 -8.49 -30.17 -13.94
CA MET A 1 -7.30 -29.40 -14.38
C MET A 1 -7.13 -28.27 -13.38
N PRO A 2 -6.11 -28.30 -12.50
CA PRO A 2 -5.92 -27.22 -11.54
C PRO A 2 -5.22 -26.06 -12.23
N THR A 3 -5.87 -24.90 -12.28
CA THR A 3 -5.25 -23.65 -12.77
C THR A 3 -4.70 -22.91 -11.56
N ASP A 4 -3.53 -23.35 -11.12
CA ASP A 4 -2.71 -22.67 -10.14
C ASP A 4 -1.86 -21.64 -10.88
N LEU A 5 -2.34 -20.39 -10.92
CA LEU A 5 -1.59 -19.23 -11.41
C LEU A 5 -1.77 -18.07 -10.44
N LEU A 6 -1.43 -18.30 -9.17
CA LEU A 6 -0.95 -17.22 -8.31
C LEU A 6 0.45 -16.86 -8.82
N THR A 7 0.52 -15.94 -9.79
CA THR A 7 1.78 -15.40 -10.30
C THR A 7 2.59 -14.90 -9.12
N THR A 8 3.66 -15.63 -8.77
CA THR A 8 4.60 -15.28 -7.71
C THR A 8 5.53 -14.19 -8.20
N THR A 9 4.98 -13.01 -8.51
CA THR A 9 5.78 -11.82 -8.83
C THR A 9 6.64 -11.51 -7.63
N THR A 10 7.96 -11.63 -7.78
CA THR A 10 8.90 -11.30 -6.71
C THR A 10 8.89 -9.78 -6.45
N PRO A 11 9.12 -9.30 -5.23
CA PRO A 11 9.19 -7.86 -4.94
C PRO A 11 10.22 -7.08 -5.79
N ALA A 12 11.29 -7.73 -6.24
CA ALA A 12 12.25 -7.14 -7.19
C ALA A 12 11.67 -7.00 -8.61
N GLN A 13 10.92 -7.99 -9.09
CA GLN A 13 10.17 -7.89 -10.36
C GLN A 13 9.02 -6.90 -10.24
N LEU A 14 8.39 -6.79 -9.07
CA LEU A 14 7.41 -5.75 -8.79
C LEU A 14 8.08 -4.37 -8.89
N LEU A 15 9.23 -4.13 -8.27
CA LEU A 15 9.98 -2.89 -8.44
C LEU A 15 10.34 -2.60 -9.92
N GLY A 16 10.70 -3.62 -10.70
CA GLY A 16 10.91 -3.49 -12.14
C GLY A 16 9.64 -3.07 -12.89
N LEU A 17 8.51 -3.73 -12.61
CA LEU A 17 7.20 -3.38 -13.18
C LEU A 17 6.74 -1.97 -12.76
N LEU A 18 6.98 -1.60 -11.50
CA LEU A 18 6.75 -0.25 -10.98
C LEU A 18 7.67 0.80 -11.62
N ARG A 19 8.80 0.39 -12.20
CA ARG A 19 9.71 1.28 -12.93
C ARG A 19 9.37 1.35 -14.43
N GLU A 20 8.82 0.28 -15.01
CA GLU A 20 8.66 0.10 -16.47
C GLU A 20 7.20 0.18 -16.98
N GLY A 21 6.20 0.35 -16.12
CA GLY A 21 4.79 0.52 -16.49
C GLY A 21 4.49 1.84 -17.21
N ALA A 22 4.87 1.95 -18.50
CA ALA A 22 4.50 3.08 -19.35
C ALA A 22 4.19 2.62 -20.78
N THR A 23 2.98 2.11 -20.98
CA THR A 23 2.22 2.46 -22.19
C THR A 23 1.17 3.49 -21.77
N PRO A 24 1.26 4.76 -22.20
CA PRO A 24 0.31 5.78 -21.80
C PRO A 24 -1.06 5.45 -22.38
N SER A 25 -1.97 4.95 -21.56
CA SER A 25 -3.38 5.28 -21.73
C SER A 25 -3.52 6.79 -21.51
N PRO A 26 -4.25 7.53 -22.36
CA PRO A 26 -4.32 8.98 -22.24
C PRO A 26 -4.99 9.35 -20.91
N GLU A 27 -4.19 9.87 -19.98
CA GLU A 27 -4.48 10.92 -18.99
C GLU A 27 -5.98 11.11 -18.65
N VAL A 28 -6.44 10.51 -17.55
CA VAL A 28 -7.82 10.72 -17.06
C VAL A 28 -7.87 11.31 -15.64
N TRP A 29 -6.83 11.13 -14.83
CA TRP A 29 -6.85 11.50 -13.41
C TRP A 29 -5.88 12.65 -13.15
N ASP A 30 -6.40 13.77 -12.68
CA ASP A 30 -5.58 14.87 -12.19
C ASP A 30 -5.22 14.70 -10.70
N ALA A 31 -4.39 15.60 -10.16
CA ALA A 31 -3.98 15.55 -8.77
C ALA A 31 -5.15 15.64 -7.76
N SER A 32 -6.24 16.33 -8.13
CA SER A 32 -7.45 16.38 -7.31
C SER A 32 -8.15 15.02 -7.30
N ASP A 33 -8.26 14.36 -8.45
CA ASP A 33 -8.89 13.04 -8.51
C ASP A 33 -8.10 12.00 -7.69
N TYR A 34 -6.77 12.02 -7.77
CA TYR A 34 -5.92 11.18 -6.92
C TYR A 34 -6.12 11.48 -5.42
N ALA A 35 -6.23 12.76 -5.04
CA ALA A 35 -6.48 13.16 -3.66
C ALA A 35 -7.88 12.73 -3.16
N ASP A 36 -8.90 12.77 -4.02
CA ASP A 36 -10.25 12.30 -3.72
C ASP A 36 -10.29 10.79 -3.54
N ILE A 37 -9.68 10.03 -4.45
CA ILE A 37 -9.58 8.57 -4.30
C ILE A 37 -8.81 8.21 -3.03
N TRP A 38 -7.67 8.86 -2.79
CA TRP A 38 -6.86 8.57 -1.61
C TRP A 38 -7.65 8.80 -0.32
N ARG A 39 -8.35 9.94 -0.21
CA ARG A 39 -9.24 10.21 0.94
C ARG A 39 -10.34 9.17 1.07
N GLN A 40 -10.97 8.78 -0.03
CA GLN A 40 -11.96 7.71 -0.02
C GLN A 40 -11.36 6.39 0.48
N GLN A 41 -10.13 6.04 0.08
CA GLN A 41 -9.45 4.85 0.57
C GLN A 41 -9.18 4.92 2.07
N LEU A 42 -8.79 6.08 2.61
CA LEU A 42 -8.60 6.26 4.05
C LEU A 42 -9.88 6.02 4.85
N ASP A 43 -11.03 6.37 4.30
CA ASP A 43 -12.36 6.16 4.89
C ASP A 43 -12.92 4.75 4.61
N THR A 44 -12.32 3.99 3.69
CA THR A 44 -12.80 2.64 3.34
C THR A 44 -12.70 1.70 4.55
N PRO A 45 -13.80 1.00 4.91
CA PRO A 45 -13.78 -0.02 5.95
C PRO A 45 -12.82 -1.16 5.61
N LEU A 46 -11.99 -1.58 6.57
CA LEU A 46 -10.99 -2.64 6.34
C LEU A 46 -11.60 -3.97 5.89
N VAL A 47 -12.84 -4.26 6.31
CA VAL A 47 -13.59 -5.46 5.89
C VAL A 47 -13.88 -5.47 4.39
N THR A 48 -14.05 -4.29 3.78
CA THR A 48 -14.29 -4.15 2.34
C THR A 48 -13.05 -4.51 1.53
N ILE A 49 -11.86 -4.10 2.00
CA ILE A 49 -10.59 -4.31 1.28
C ILE A 49 -10.08 -5.74 1.45
N THR A 50 -10.18 -6.27 2.68
CA THR A 50 -9.62 -7.58 3.01
C THR A 50 -10.53 -8.74 2.60
N HIS A 51 -11.80 -8.47 2.30
CA HIS A 51 -12.87 -9.47 2.08
C HIS A 51 -12.92 -10.59 3.15
N ARG A 52 -12.38 -10.32 4.34
CA ARG A 52 -12.24 -11.30 5.43
C ARG A 52 -12.90 -10.78 6.70
N PRO A 53 -14.09 -11.30 7.05
CA PRO A 53 -14.74 -10.96 8.30
C PRO A 53 -13.97 -11.53 9.51
N GLU A 54 -13.18 -12.60 9.38
CA GLU A 54 -12.36 -13.10 10.50
C GLU A 54 -11.22 -12.16 10.91
N ALA A 55 -10.83 -11.21 10.05
CA ALA A 55 -9.86 -10.19 10.42
C ALA A 55 -10.40 -9.20 11.47
N SER A 56 -11.67 -9.34 11.88
CA SER A 56 -12.40 -8.47 12.82
C SER A 56 -11.97 -8.58 14.27
N GLU A 57 -11.54 -9.77 14.72
CA GLU A 57 -11.27 -10.01 16.13
C GLU A 57 -9.93 -9.39 16.58
N ASP A 58 -9.04 -9.13 15.63
CA ASP A 58 -7.68 -8.62 15.85
C ASP A 58 -7.47 -7.21 15.25
N ARG A 59 -8.53 -6.47 14.88
CA ARG A 59 -8.39 -5.10 14.33
C ARG A 59 -7.99 -4.04 15.37
N GLY A 60 -8.11 -4.37 16.65
CA GLY A 60 -8.15 -3.34 17.69
C GLY A 60 -9.28 -2.36 17.42
N GLU A 61 -9.01 -1.06 17.60
CA GLU A 61 -9.99 0.01 17.38
C GLU A 61 -10.06 0.48 15.91
N ALA A 62 -9.17 0.00 15.03
CA ALA A 62 -9.10 0.44 13.64
C ALA A 62 -10.21 -0.18 12.77
N SER A 63 -11.16 0.63 12.33
CA SER A 63 -12.25 0.23 11.45
C SER A 63 -12.02 0.61 9.98
N THR A 64 -11.21 1.64 9.72
CA THR A 64 -10.85 2.13 8.38
C THR A 64 -9.34 2.05 8.12
N LEU A 65 -8.94 2.22 6.86
CA LEU A 65 -7.53 2.29 6.48
C LEU A 65 -6.80 3.44 7.21
N GLY A 66 -7.40 4.64 7.26
CA GLY A 66 -6.79 5.79 7.94
C GLY A 66 -6.53 5.52 9.42
N GLN A 67 -7.50 4.91 10.13
CA GLN A 67 -7.33 4.55 11.53
C GLN A 67 -6.22 3.50 11.74
N LEU A 68 -6.03 2.58 10.78
CA LEU A 68 -4.94 1.62 10.84
C LEU A 68 -3.57 2.30 10.68
N LEU A 69 -3.47 3.34 9.85
CA LEU A 69 -2.25 4.13 9.68
C LEU A 69 -1.90 4.96 10.90
N ASP A 70 -2.90 5.47 11.60
CA ASP A 70 -2.71 6.19 12.86
C ASP A 70 -2.37 5.26 14.03
N HIS A 71 -2.66 3.96 13.90
CA HIS A 71 -2.42 3.01 14.96
C HIS A 71 -0.90 2.83 15.21
N PRO A 72 -0.42 2.99 16.46
CA PRO A 72 1.02 2.95 16.76
C PRO A 72 1.62 1.56 16.60
N ALA A 73 0.84 0.50 16.84
CA ALA A 73 1.23 -0.90 16.68
C ALA A 73 0.15 -1.67 15.91
N PRO A 74 -0.03 -1.42 14.60
CA PRO A 74 -1.15 -1.97 13.85
C PRO A 74 -1.06 -3.51 13.77
N PRO A 75 -2.20 -4.22 13.70
CA PRO A 75 -2.22 -5.67 13.61
C PRO A 75 -1.48 -6.15 12.35
N GLY A 76 -0.38 -6.88 12.53
CA GLY A 76 0.52 -7.25 11.43
C GLY A 76 -0.15 -8.07 10.32
N GLN A 77 -1.15 -8.90 10.67
CA GLN A 77 -1.92 -9.66 9.67
C GLN A 77 -2.72 -8.74 8.74
N LEU A 78 -3.32 -7.66 9.26
CA LEU A 78 -4.06 -6.69 8.45
C LEU A 78 -3.13 -5.92 7.52
N VAL A 79 -2.01 -5.45 8.05
CA VAL A 79 -0.98 -4.76 7.26
C VAL A 79 -0.52 -5.66 6.10
N ARG A 80 -0.30 -6.94 6.37
CA ARG A 80 0.08 -7.93 5.35
C ARG A 80 -1.03 -8.16 4.30
N LEU A 81 -2.30 -8.20 4.70
CA LEU A 81 -3.42 -8.35 3.76
C LEU A 81 -3.57 -7.14 2.86
N LEU A 82 -3.47 -5.92 3.41
CA LEU A 82 -3.53 -4.68 2.65
C LEU A 82 -2.36 -4.53 1.69
N ALA A 83 -1.15 -4.91 2.09
CA ALA A 83 0.00 -4.95 1.18
C ALA A 83 -0.23 -5.91 0.01
N GLN A 84 -0.85 -7.08 0.25
CA GLN A 84 -1.18 -8.04 -0.82
C GLN A 84 -2.25 -7.49 -1.76
N TYR A 85 -3.30 -6.87 -1.23
CA TYR A 85 -4.34 -6.21 -2.02
C TYR A 85 -3.74 -5.11 -2.91
N ALA A 86 -2.95 -4.21 -2.34
CA ALA A 86 -2.30 -3.14 -3.08
C ALA A 86 -1.39 -3.68 -4.19
N LYS A 87 -0.64 -4.75 -3.90
CA LYS A 87 0.19 -5.45 -4.88
C LYS A 87 -0.64 -6.07 -6.01
N SER A 88 -1.80 -6.66 -5.73
CA SER A 88 -2.66 -7.20 -6.79
C SER A 88 -3.20 -6.09 -7.69
N CYS A 89 -3.58 -4.94 -7.14
CA CYS A 89 -4.04 -3.79 -7.94
C CYS A 89 -2.95 -3.32 -8.91
N VAL A 90 -1.70 -3.25 -8.45
CA VAL A 90 -0.53 -2.92 -9.29
C VAL A 90 -0.30 -3.97 -10.38
N VAL A 91 -0.18 -5.25 -10.00
CA VAL A 91 0.26 -6.31 -10.93
C VAL A 91 -0.79 -6.64 -11.98
N GLN A 92 -2.06 -6.59 -11.60
CA GLN A 92 -3.17 -6.98 -12.47
C GLN A 92 -3.75 -5.80 -13.24
N ALA A 93 -3.26 -4.57 -13.02
CA ALA A 93 -3.88 -3.35 -13.50
C ALA A 93 -5.39 -3.35 -13.23
N SER A 94 -5.76 -3.62 -11.97
CA SER A 94 -7.17 -3.71 -11.57
C SER A 94 -7.87 -2.36 -11.73
N ASP A 95 -9.13 -2.38 -12.15
CA ASP A 95 -9.99 -1.19 -12.17
C ASP A 95 -10.33 -0.67 -10.74
N ASP A 96 -9.93 -1.40 -9.69
CA ASP A 96 -10.22 -1.03 -8.30
C ASP A 96 -9.47 0.22 -7.83
N LEU A 97 -8.22 0.42 -8.30
CA LEU A 97 -7.36 1.53 -7.88
C LEU A 97 -6.45 1.98 -9.02
N PRO A 98 -6.30 3.30 -9.24
CA PRO A 98 -5.21 3.78 -10.08
C PRO A 98 -3.85 3.32 -9.57
N GLU A 99 -2.94 3.05 -10.49
CA GLU A 99 -1.63 2.45 -10.19
C GLU A 99 -0.87 3.24 -9.12
N ASP A 100 -0.80 4.56 -9.24
CA ASP A 100 -0.09 5.43 -8.29
C ASP A 100 -0.67 5.33 -6.87
N VAL A 101 -1.99 5.21 -6.73
CA VAL A 101 -2.66 5.03 -5.43
C VAL A 101 -2.32 3.66 -4.84
N ALA A 102 -2.42 2.61 -5.66
CA ALA A 102 -2.08 1.26 -5.25
C ALA A 102 -0.60 1.15 -4.82
N ARG A 103 0.30 1.84 -5.52
CA ARG A 103 1.73 1.91 -5.19
C ARG A 103 2.01 2.60 -3.88
N VAL A 104 1.38 3.74 -3.64
CA VAL A 104 1.51 4.44 -2.35
C VAL A 104 1.05 3.52 -1.22
N LEU A 105 -0.13 2.91 -1.36
CA LEU A 105 -0.66 1.99 -0.37
C LEU A 105 0.29 0.80 -0.12
N TYR A 106 0.86 0.24 -1.18
CA TYR A 106 1.80 -0.87 -1.08
C TYR A 106 3.05 -0.49 -0.28
N PHE A 107 3.74 0.59 -0.63
CA PHE A 107 4.95 1.00 0.09
C PHE A 107 4.67 1.41 1.53
N LEU A 108 3.55 2.08 1.76
CA LEU A 108 3.10 2.47 3.10
C LEU A 108 2.88 1.24 3.98
N MET A 109 2.16 0.23 3.49
CA MET A 109 1.92 -1.01 4.24
C MET A 109 3.19 -1.81 4.49
N VAL A 110 4.09 -1.91 3.50
CA VAL A 110 5.38 -2.58 3.70
C VAL A 110 6.24 -1.83 4.73
N GLY A 111 6.27 -0.50 4.68
CA GLY A 111 6.95 0.33 5.66
C GLY A 111 6.40 0.13 7.07
N VAL A 112 5.08 0.21 7.23
CA VAL A 112 4.40 -0.04 8.50
C VAL A 112 4.73 -1.43 9.05
N GLY A 113 4.61 -2.48 8.22
CA GLY A 113 4.90 -3.85 8.64
C GLY A 113 6.34 -4.00 9.12
N ARG A 114 7.29 -3.42 8.40
CA ARG A 114 8.71 -3.54 8.71
C ARG A 114 9.14 -2.72 9.92
N TYR A 115 8.69 -1.47 10.04
CA TYR A 115 9.21 -0.53 11.03
C TYR A 115 8.32 -0.33 12.26
N ARG A 116 7.03 -0.67 12.20
CA ARG A 116 6.12 -0.59 13.36
C ARG A 116 5.73 -1.95 13.92
N CYS A 117 5.58 -2.96 13.07
CA CYS A 117 5.23 -4.32 13.49
C CYS A 117 6.44 -5.25 13.65
N GLU A 118 7.65 -4.78 13.33
CA GLU A 118 8.91 -5.56 13.32
C GLU A 118 8.78 -6.88 12.54
N HIS A 119 7.93 -6.91 11.51
CA HIS A 119 7.61 -8.10 10.74
C HIS A 119 7.98 -7.89 9.28
N ASP A 120 8.85 -8.76 8.76
CA ASP A 120 9.18 -8.70 7.35
C ASP A 120 8.05 -9.32 6.52
N ILE A 121 7.24 -8.47 5.90
CA ILE A 121 6.10 -8.87 5.06
C ILE A 121 6.39 -8.79 3.56
N SER A 122 7.60 -8.37 3.19
CA SER A 122 8.00 -8.21 1.79
C SER A 122 9.51 -8.41 1.61
N SER A 123 9.94 -9.16 0.60
CA SER A 123 11.37 -9.35 0.32
C SER A 123 12.07 -8.13 -0.31
N LEU A 124 11.53 -6.92 -0.12
CA LEU A 124 12.20 -5.69 -0.55
C LEU A 124 13.44 -5.45 0.31
N SER A 125 14.53 -5.02 -0.34
CA SER A 125 15.69 -4.52 0.40
C SER A 125 15.33 -3.25 1.17
N ALA A 126 16.08 -2.95 2.23
CA ALA A 126 15.93 -1.70 2.99
C ALA A 126 16.01 -0.48 2.05
N GLU A 127 16.98 -0.50 1.13
CA GLU A 127 17.20 0.55 0.14
C GLU A 127 16.02 0.68 -0.84
N GLY A 128 15.53 -0.45 -1.38
CA GLY A 128 14.39 -0.45 -2.30
C GLY A 128 13.10 0.02 -1.63
N LEU A 129 12.89 -0.32 -0.36
CA LEU A 129 11.77 0.21 0.41
C LEU A 129 11.92 1.72 0.67
N ALA A 130 13.11 2.19 1.05
CA ALA A 130 13.35 3.61 1.27
C ALA A 130 13.17 4.42 -0.02
N GLU A 131 13.57 3.88 -1.18
CA GLU A 131 13.27 4.48 -2.48
C GLU A 131 11.78 4.58 -2.75
N GLY A 132 11.04 3.49 -2.52
CA GLY A 132 9.58 3.46 -2.68
C GLY A 132 8.85 4.44 -1.76
N LEU A 133 9.27 4.53 -0.49
CA LEU A 133 8.71 5.49 0.48
C LEU A 133 9.02 6.94 0.08
N ARG A 134 10.24 7.24 -0.40
CA ARG A 134 10.58 8.58 -0.93
C ARG A 134 9.74 8.94 -2.16
N TRP A 135 9.55 7.98 -3.07
CA TRP A 135 8.68 8.18 -4.22
C TRP A 135 7.23 8.47 -3.80
N ALA A 136 6.71 7.74 -2.81
CA ALA A 136 5.37 7.96 -2.27
C ALA A 136 5.26 9.34 -1.60
N ALA A 137 6.24 9.73 -0.79
CA ALA A 137 6.25 11.03 -0.11
C ALA A 137 6.29 12.23 -1.08
N ALA A 138 6.81 12.03 -2.28
CA ALA A 138 6.86 13.03 -3.34
C ALA A 138 5.54 13.19 -4.12
N ARG A 139 4.48 12.44 -3.80
CA ARG A 139 3.15 12.65 -4.38
C ARG A 139 2.48 13.87 -3.73
N ASP A 140 2.16 14.87 -4.53
CA ASP A 140 1.61 16.16 -4.09
C ASP A 140 0.14 16.10 -3.66
N TRP A 141 -0.59 15.10 -4.14
CA TRP A 141 -1.99 14.83 -3.83
C TRP A 141 -2.23 14.14 -2.47
N LEU A 142 -1.15 13.72 -1.78
CA LEU A 142 -1.28 13.10 -0.45
C LEU A 142 -1.62 14.13 0.63
N ASP A 143 -2.49 13.74 1.56
CA ASP A 143 -2.80 14.54 2.74
C ASP A 143 -1.59 14.64 3.68
N ALA A 144 -1.65 15.63 4.58
CA ALA A 144 -0.54 15.92 5.49
C ALA A 144 -0.26 14.80 6.50
N GLN A 145 -1.29 14.05 6.92
CA GLN A 145 -1.14 12.98 7.90
C GLN A 145 -0.45 11.77 7.26
N THR A 146 -0.86 11.40 6.04
CA THR A 146 -0.19 10.34 5.28
C THR A 146 1.29 10.69 5.02
N ARG A 147 1.57 11.94 4.63
CA ARG A 147 2.96 12.41 4.45
C ARG A 147 3.77 12.30 5.74
N LYS A 148 3.20 12.67 6.88
CA LYS A 148 3.83 12.49 8.19
C LYS A 148 4.15 11.02 8.47
N HIS A 149 3.24 10.10 8.17
CA HIS A 149 3.54 8.67 8.32
C HIS A 149 4.69 8.21 7.43
N LEU A 150 4.75 8.67 6.18
CA LEU A 150 5.86 8.37 5.27
C LEU A 150 7.19 8.91 5.81
N ASP A 151 7.20 10.14 6.33
CA ASP A 151 8.39 10.75 6.94
C ASP A 151 8.85 9.97 8.18
N ASP A 152 7.93 9.57 9.06
CA ASP A 152 8.24 8.75 10.24
C ASP A 152 8.85 7.40 9.84
N LEU A 153 8.32 6.76 8.78
CA LEU A 153 8.83 5.50 8.26
C LEU A 153 10.21 5.66 7.61
N LEU A 154 10.45 6.78 6.92
CA LEU A 154 11.76 7.11 6.35
C LEU A 154 12.79 7.40 7.43
N ALA A 155 12.41 8.08 8.51
CA ALA A 155 13.28 8.35 9.65
C ALA A 155 13.66 7.06 10.42
N ALA A 156 12.79 6.04 10.40
CA ALA A 156 13.05 4.73 10.97
C ALA A 156 13.89 3.80 10.06
N ALA A 157 14.08 4.17 8.79
CA ALA A 157 14.90 3.39 7.86
C ALA A 157 16.41 3.55 8.20
N PRO A 158 17.18 2.45 8.23
CA PRO A 158 18.60 2.47 8.58
C PRO A 158 19.51 3.04 7.48
#